data_AF-T0HRW0-F1
#
_entry.id   AF-T0HRW0-F1
#
_cell.length_a   1.000
_cell.length_b   1.000
_cell.length_c   1.000
_cell.angle_alpha   90.00
_cell.angle_beta   90.00
_cell.angle_gamma   90.00
#
_symmetry.space_group_name_H-M   'P 1'
#
loop_
_entity.id
_entity.type
_entity.pdbx_description
1 polymer ?
#
loop_
_entity_poly.entity_id
_entity_poly.type
_entity_poly.pdbx_seq_one_letter_code
_entity_poly.pdbx_strand_id
1 'polypeptide(L)'
;MARDYDGAVRAGTMAAGRLHRQLGTQALIESQGGNIDVFGAIHALGLPLLLRPLKGLLGAYLSVPIPGVLVTTERPMSIQRFTAAHELGHFSMKHEPSLDDESILRRMPMSPEPGQAFEETEADAFAVAFMMPKWLIGLHCARQGWQASDLRRPNIAYQLSLRVGASYEATCRTLVRYGIIRPAIMRELLDTQPRSLKVDLLKDYRPENYRGDVWLLTERDEGTRLDGSRNDLFVLRLQENSGGGYLWDLDQLIASGFAVVRDEREAFEADAIGGPTVRRVTAAPEEAQRGRMSLSERRPWQPTMTHASLTIEFDLTGPEQEGLSRAERRHLLEAA
;
A
#
# COMPACT_ATOMS: atom_id res chain seq x y z
N MET A 1 3.92 24.77 19.64
CA MET A 1 2.52 24.34 19.57
C MET A 1 1.78 25.23 18.58
N ALA A 2 1.00 24.62 17.69
CA ALA A 2 0.10 25.34 16.80
C ALA A 2 -0.90 26.21 17.58
N ARG A 3 -1.37 27.29 16.93
CA ARG A 3 -2.36 28.23 17.50
C ARG A 3 -3.72 28.13 16.81
N ASP A 4 -3.76 27.41 15.69
CA ASP A 4 -4.93 27.19 14.85
C ASP A 4 -4.80 25.85 14.11
N TYR A 5 -5.92 25.39 13.54
CA TYR A 5 -6.00 24.12 12.81
C TYR A 5 -5.05 24.07 11.61
N ASP A 6 -4.99 25.14 10.80
CA ASP A 6 -4.12 25.18 9.63
C ASP A 6 -2.63 25.14 10.02
N GLY A 7 -2.28 25.76 11.14
CA GLY A 7 -0.95 25.72 11.73
C GLY A 7 -0.57 24.31 12.17
N ALA A 8 -1.49 23.59 12.82
CA ALA A 8 -1.30 22.19 13.20
C ALA A 8 -1.07 21.30 11.97
N VAL A 9 -1.91 21.43 10.94
CA VAL A 9 -1.75 20.67 9.69
C VAL A 9 -0.41 20.96 9.01
N ARG A 10 0.00 22.24 8.94
CA ARG A 10 1.31 22.64 8.40
C ARG A 10 2.46 22.06 9.22
N ALA A 11 2.38 22.10 10.56
CA ALA A 11 3.42 21.61 11.44
C ALA A 11 3.65 20.10 11.28
N GLY A 12 2.57 19.30 11.30
CA GLY A 12 2.62 17.86 11.05
C GLY A 12 3.19 17.51 9.67
N THR A 13 2.71 18.19 8.63
CA THR A 13 3.20 18.01 7.25
C THR A 13 4.70 18.33 7.13
N MET A 14 5.17 19.41 7.75
CA MET A 14 6.58 19.77 7.76
C MET A 14 7.44 18.76 8.54
N ALA A 15 6.92 18.21 9.65
CA ALA A 15 7.61 17.18 10.42
C ALA A 15 7.78 15.89 9.61
N ALA A 16 6.74 15.43 8.91
CA ALA A 16 6.83 14.29 8.00
C ALA A 16 7.88 14.52 6.89
N GLY A 17 7.86 15.71 6.27
CA GLY A 17 8.85 16.08 5.26
C GLY A 17 10.29 16.14 5.78
N ARG A 18 10.51 16.54 7.04
CA ARG A 18 11.83 16.47 7.70
C ARG A 18 12.26 15.02 7.90
N LEU A 19 11.36 14.16 8.36
CA LEU A 19 11.68 12.75 8.61
C LEU A 19 12.02 12.00 7.31
N HIS A 20 11.29 12.25 6.22
CA HIS A 20 11.64 11.70 4.90
C HIS A 20 13.06 12.07 4.47
N ARG A 21 13.49 13.32 4.70
CA ARG A 21 14.85 13.76 4.38
C ARG A 21 15.89 13.10 5.28
N GLN A 22 15.61 12.99 6.57
CA GLN A 22 16.49 12.34 7.54
C GLN A 22 16.71 10.87 7.21
N LEU A 23 15.65 10.15 6.85
CA LEU A 23 15.69 8.72 6.55
C LEU A 23 16.02 8.40 5.08
N GLY A 24 16.12 9.41 4.20
CA GLY A 24 16.37 9.20 2.78
C GLY A 24 15.29 8.39 2.05
N THR A 25 14.05 8.34 2.58
CA THR A 25 13.00 7.41 2.12
C THR A 25 12.63 7.61 0.66
N GLN A 26 12.69 8.84 0.14
CA GLN A 26 12.38 9.11 -1.26
C GLN A 26 13.39 8.44 -2.19
N ALA A 27 14.70 8.64 -1.95
CA ALA A 27 15.75 8.02 -2.76
C ALA A 27 15.69 6.48 -2.68
N LEU A 28 15.37 5.95 -1.49
CA LEU A 28 15.18 4.52 -1.29
C LEU A 28 14.00 3.96 -2.11
N ILE A 29 12.86 4.64 -2.17
CA ILE A 29 11.70 4.18 -2.96
C ILE A 29 11.90 4.41 -4.45
N GLU A 30 12.59 5.47 -4.85
CA GLU A 30 12.96 5.69 -6.25
C GLU A 30 13.82 4.54 -6.79
N SER A 31 14.67 3.92 -5.95
CA SER A 31 15.50 2.79 -6.35
C SER A 31 14.79 1.43 -6.35
N GLN A 32 13.95 1.15 -5.35
CA GLN A 32 13.33 -0.19 -5.18
C GLN A 32 11.82 -0.26 -5.49
N GLY A 33 11.16 0.88 -5.68
CA GLY A 33 9.70 0.98 -5.79
C GLY A 33 8.97 0.71 -4.46
N GLY A 34 7.64 0.52 -4.55
CA GLY A 34 6.78 0.24 -3.40
C GLY A 34 6.28 1.46 -2.63
N ASN A 35 5.88 1.24 -1.37
CA ASN A 35 5.33 2.28 -0.48
C ASN A 35 6.32 2.66 0.63
N ILE A 36 5.93 3.62 1.47
CA ILE A 36 6.68 4.00 2.67
C ILE A 36 6.62 2.86 3.70
N ASP A 37 7.77 2.32 4.10
CA ASP A 37 7.85 1.34 5.18
C ASP A 37 7.79 2.05 6.54
N VAL A 38 6.58 2.24 7.05
CA VAL A 38 6.33 2.92 8.33
C VAL A 38 6.98 2.15 9.49
N PHE A 39 6.90 0.83 9.49
CA PHE A 39 7.48 0.00 10.54
C PHE A 39 9.02 0.05 10.48
N GLY A 40 9.59 0.04 9.27
CA GLY A 40 11.01 0.25 9.05
C GLY A 40 11.48 1.64 9.51
N ALA A 41 10.68 2.69 9.29
CA ALA A 41 11.00 4.03 9.77
C ALA A 41 11.01 4.12 11.31
N ILE A 42 10.04 3.49 11.97
CA ILE A 42 9.97 3.41 13.45
C ILE A 42 11.19 2.67 13.99
N HIS A 43 11.52 1.52 13.40
CA HIS A 43 12.71 0.74 13.75
C HIS A 43 14.01 1.55 13.57
N ALA A 44 14.17 2.23 12.43
CA ALA A 44 15.36 3.04 12.13
C ALA A 44 15.59 4.21 13.12
N LEU A 45 14.54 4.65 13.82
CA LEU A 45 14.62 5.65 14.88
C LEU A 45 14.90 5.06 16.26
N GLY A 46 15.00 3.73 16.38
CA GLY A 46 15.16 3.04 17.65
C GLY A 46 13.94 3.19 18.57
N LEU A 47 12.76 3.46 18.00
CA LEU A 47 11.50 3.59 18.76
C LEU A 47 10.88 2.21 18.93
N PRO A 48 10.80 1.65 20.16
CA PRO A 48 10.18 0.36 20.40
C PRO A 48 8.72 0.35 19.94
N LEU A 49 8.38 -0.64 19.12
CA LEU A 49 7.02 -0.86 18.61
C LEU A 49 6.58 -2.28 18.95
N LEU A 50 5.43 -2.39 19.61
CA LEU A 50 4.82 -3.68 19.93
C LEU A 50 3.41 -3.77 19.35
N LEU A 51 3.16 -4.88 18.65
CA LEU A 51 1.86 -5.21 18.08
C LEU A 51 1.14 -6.17 19.02
N ARG A 52 -0.12 -5.90 19.33
CA ARG A 52 -0.90 -6.74 20.24
C ARG A 52 -2.40 -6.55 20.03
N PRO A 53 -3.24 -7.51 20.42
CA PRO A 53 -4.69 -7.33 20.36
C PRO A 53 -5.12 -6.26 21.37
N LEU A 54 -5.69 -5.17 20.87
CA LEU A 54 -6.21 -4.07 21.68
C LEU A 54 -7.72 -3.93 21.41
N LYS A 55 -8.53 -3.99 22.47
CA LYS A 55 -9.99 -3.84 22.39
C LYS A 55 -10.37 -2.39 22.62
N GLY A 56 -11.05 -1.77 21.64
CA GLY A 56 -11.50 -0.37 21.73
C GLY A 56 -10.42 0.69 21.50
N LEU A 57 -9.17 0.27 21.32
CA LEU A 57 -7.99 1.13 21.14
C LEU A 57 -7.27 0.73 19.85
N LEU A 58 -6.89 1.70 19.03
CA LEU A 58 -6.15 1.45 17.79
C LEU A 58 -4.63 1.46 18.03
N GLY A 59 -4.16 2.41 18.83
CA GLY A 59 -2.75 2.59 19.16
C GLY A 59 -2.55 3.28 20.51
N ALA A 60 -1.30 3.37 20.93
CA ALA A 60 -0.93 4.30 21.98
C ALA A 60 0.53 4.73 21.81
N TYR A 61 0.80 6.02 22.03
CA TYR A 61 2.13 6.55 22.24
C TYR A 61 2.38 6.82 23.72
N LEU A 62 3.45 6.24 24.24
CA LEU A 62 3.95 6.45 25.59
C LEU A 62 5.25 7.23 25.49
N SER A 63 5.37 8.37 26.18
CA SER A 63 6.62 9.16 26.19
C SER A 63 7.54 8.83 27.37
N VAL A 64 7.03 8.16 28.42
CA VAL A 64 7.73 7.86 29.67
C VAL A 64 7.53 6.41 30.13
N PRO A 65 8.50 5.79 30.85
CA PRO A 65 9.85 6.31 31.12
C PRO A 65 10.78 6.26 29.90
N ILE A 66 10.45 5.45 28.90
CA ILE A 66 11.14 5.36 27.61
C ILE A 66 10.05 5.46 26.53
N PRO A 67 10.23 6.29 25.48
CA PRO A 67 9.27 6.39 24.40
C PRO A 67 8.98 5.04 23.75
N GLY A 68 7.71 4.76 23.45
CA GLY A 68 7.30 3.52 22.80
C GLY A 68 5.92 3.61 22.17
N VAL A 69 5.65 2.72 21.22
CA VAL A 69 4.42 2.67 20.44
C VAL A 69 3.74 1.31 20.58
N LEU A 70 2.43 1.32 20.75
CA LEU A 70 1.57 0.15 20.65
C LEU A 70 0.64 0.31 19.44
N VAL A 71 0.43 -0.77 18.69
CA VAL A 71 -0.55 -0.79 17.60
C VAL A 71 -1.37 -2.08 17.65
N THR A 72 -2.68 -1.95 17.39
CA THR A 72 -3.62 -3.06 17.43
C THR A 72 -3.42 -4.06 16.30
N THR A 73 -3.53 -5.36 16.61
CA THR A 73 -3.57 -6.43 15.60
C THR A 73 -4.99 -6.70 15.07
N GLU A 74 -6.02 -6.08 15.65
CA GLU A 74 -7.44 -6.33 15.35
C GLU A 74 -7.97 -5.61 14.11
N ARG A 75 -7.06 -5.07 13.28
CA ARG A 75 -7.38 -4.23 12.12
C ARG A 75 -6.54 -4.59 10.90
N PRO A 76 -7.04 -4.32 9.67
CA PRO A 76 -6.28 -4.52 8.44
C PRO A 76 -4.98 -3.72 8.41
N MET A 77 -4.05 -4.16 7.55
CA MET A 77 -2.71 -3.57 7.43
C MET A 77 -2.73 -2.06 7.19
N SER A 78 -3.63 -1.57 6.32
CA SER A 78 -3.72 -0.13 6.03
C SER A 78 -4.04 0.70 7.27
N ILE A 79 -4.86 0.18 8.20
CA ILE A 79 -5.16 0.81 9.47
C ILE A 79 -3.96 0.72 10.42
N GLN A 80 -3.34 -0.46 10.55
CA GLN A 80 -2.13 -0.62 11.37
C GLN A 80 -1.01 0.34 10.96
N ARG A 81 -0.79 0.49 9.65
CA ARG A 81 0.23 1.40 9.10
C ARG A 81 -0.12 2.86 9.38
N PHE A 82 -1.41 3.23 9.25
CA PHE A 82 -1.85 4.59 9.56
C PHE A 82 -1.69 4.90 11.04
N THR A 83 -2.14 4.02 11.92
CA THR A 83 -1.94 4.16 13.37
C THR A 83 -0.46 4.25 13.69
N ALA A 84 0.38 3.34 13.19
CA ALA A 84 1.82 3.41 13.43
C ALA A 84 2.44 4.74 12.96
N ALA A 85 1.99 5.27 11.82
CA ALA A 85 2.46 6.56 11.31
C ALA A 85 1.96 7.75 12.15
N HIS A 86 0.74 7.66 12.71
CA HIS A 86 0.17 8.64 13.62
C HIS A 86 0.99 8.72 14.92
N GLU A 87 1.26 7.56 15.53
CA GLU A 87 2.07 7.46 16.76
C GLU A 87 3.53 7.88 16.53
N LEU A 88 4.08 7.56 15.35
CA LEU A 88 5.37 8.09 14.91
C LEU A 88 5.35 9.63 14.80
N GLY A 89 4.20 10.22 14.48
CA GLY A 89 3.98 11.67 14.50
C GLY A 89 4.12 12.24 15.91
N HIS A 90 3.45 11.65 16.90
CA HIS A 90 3.59 12.03 18.31
C HIS A 90 5.05 11.97 18.77
N PHE A 91 5.75 10.88 18.46
CA PHE A 91 7.17 10.74 18.78
C PHE A 91 8.02 11.81 18.09
N SER A 92 7.85 12.00 16.77
CA SER A 92 8.66 12.92 15.96
C SER A 92 8.49 14.38 16.39
N MET A 93 7.31 14.71 16.92
CA MET A 93 6.94 16.05 17.36
C MET A 93 7.06 16.25 18.87
N LYS A 94 7.44 15.21 19.62
CA LYS A 94 7.61 15.21 21.09
C LYS A 94 6.35 15.64 21.83
N HIS A 95 5.20 15.11 21.39
CA HIS A 95 3.92 15.31 22.06
C HIS A 95 3.90 14.61 23.42
N GLU A 96 2.94 14.98 24.26
CA GLU A 96 2.65 14.24 25.50
C GLU A 96 2.08 12.84 25.17
N PRO A 97 2.07 11.89 26.14
CA PRO A 97 1.45 10.58 25.93
C PRO A 97 0.01 10.71 25.44
N SER A 98 -0.35 9.93 24.42
CA SER A 98 -1.72 9.88 23.89
C SER A 98 -2.27 8.45 23.87
N LEU A 99 -3.59 8.34 24.01
CA LEU A 99 -4.34 7.08 23.95
C LEU A 99 -5.40 7.18 22.83
N ASP A 100 -5.23 6.36 21.79
CA ASP A 100 -6.04 6.42 20.57
C ASP A 100 -7.29 5.52 20.61
N ASP A 101 -8.43 6.07 21.04
CA ASP A 101 -9.74 5.39 20.98
C ASP A 101 -10.26 5.26 19.52
N GLU A 102 -11.13 4.27 19.24
CA GLU A 102 -11.75 3.95 17.91
C GLU A 102 -12.32 5.14 17.10
N SER A 103 -12.51 6.27 17.76
CA SER A 103 -12.99 7.53 17.22
C SER A 103 -12.08 8.27 16.22
N ILE A 104 -10.81 7.87 16.04
CA ILE A 104 -9.95 8.39 14.95
C ILE A 104 -10.58 8.09 13.57
N LEU A 105 -11.35 7.00 13.46
CA LEU A 105 -12.09 6.68 12.24
C LEU A 105 -13.34 7.56 12.03
N ARG A 106 -13.73 8.42 12.99
CA ARG A 106 -15.03 9.12 13.01
C ARG A 106 -15.05 10.59 13.44
N ARG A 107 -13.96 11.22 13.91
CA ARG A 107 -14.06 12.60 14.45
C ARG A 107 -13.90 13.70 13.38
N MET A 108 -15.03 14.31 13.02
CA MET A 108 -15.13 15.78 12.97
C MET A 108 -15.54 16.27 14.38
N PRO A 109 -15.03 17.41 14.87
CA PRO A 109 -14.82 17.63 16.31
C PRO A 109 -16.09 18.09 17.04
N MET A 110 -16.37 17.48 18.19
CA MET A 110 -17.10 18.11 19.28
C MET A 110 -16.25 18.00 20.56
N SER A 111 -15.38 19.01 20.71
CA SER A 111 -14.72 19.53 21.92
C SER A 111 -13.95 18.59 22.87
N PRO A 112 -12.63 18.40 22.65
CA PRO A 112 -11.62 18.20 23.69
C PRO A 112 -10.89 19.51 24.04
N GLU A 113 -10.12 19.52 25.14
CA GLU A 113 -9.26 20.64 25.56
C GLU A 113 -8.38 21.17 24.40
N PRO A 114 -8.17 22.51 24.28
CA PRO A 114 -7.54 23.11 23.10
C PRO A 114 -6.12 22.63 22.78
N GLY A 115 -5.36 22.12 23.77
CA GLY A 115 -3.99 21.65 23.59
C GLY A 115 -3.89 20.29 22.89
N GLN A 116 -4.57 19.28 23.43
CA GLN A 116 -4.57 17.92 22.87
C GLN A 116 -5.17 17.88 21.46
N ALA A 117 -6.19 18.70 21.19
CA ALA A 117 -6.81 18.74 19.86
C ALA A 117 -5.83 19.13 18.72
N PHE A 118 -4.83 19.97 19.02
CA PHE A 118 -3.84 20.35 18.01
C PHE A 118 -2.74 19.31 17.84
N GLU A 119 -2.29 18.65 18.91
CA GLU A 119 -1.31 17.55 18.83
C GLU A 119 -1.84 16.38 18.01
N GLU A 120 -3.10 16.01 18.20
CA GLU A 120 -3.80 14.99 17.40
C GLU A 120 -3.90 15.41 15.92
N THR A 121 -4.25 16.68 15.67
CA THR A 121 -4.30 17.22 14.30
C THR A 121 -2.91 17.23 13.64
N GLU A 122 -1.87 17.52 14.41
CA GLU A 122 -0.47 17.48 13.99
C GLU A 122 -0.05 16.03 13.64
N ALA A 123 -0.38 15.06 14.48
CA ALA A 123 -0.09 13.64 14.27
C ALA A 123 -0.84 13.06 13.06
N ASP A 124 -2.13 13.38 12.88
CA ASP A 124 -2.90 13.00 11.68
C ASP A 124 -2.31 13.61 10.41
N ALA A 125 -1.97 14.90 10.46
CA ALA A 125 -1.34 15.56 9.33
C ALA A 125 0.04 14.97 9.00
N PHE A 126 0.80 14.62 10.03
CA PHE A 126 2.06 13.89 9.89
C PHE A 126 1.83 12.53 9.21
N ALA A 127 0.91 11.69 9.72
CA ALA A 127 0.67 10.35 9.20
C ALA A 127 0.29 10.37 7.71
N VAL A 128 -0.63 11.26 7.33
CA VAL A 128 -1.05 11.44 5.93
C VAL A 128 0.13 11.89 5.06
N ALA A 129 0.87 12.92 5.50
CA ALA A 129 1.98 13.46 4.73
C ALA A 129 3.17 12.48 4.64
N PHE A 130 3.35 11.64 5.65
CA PHE A 130 4.42 10.64 5.72
C PHE A 130 4.10 9.41 4.88
N MET A 131 2.88 8.88 4.96
CA MET A 131 2.50 7.68 4.19
C MET A 131 2.22 7.98 2.73
N MET A 132 1.60 9.13 2.44
CA MET A 132 1.15 9.50 1.11
C MET A 132 1.70 10.86 0.70
N PRO A 133 3.03 11.07 0.65
CA PRO A 133 3.58 12.34 0.19
C PRO A 133 3.27 12.53 -1.31
N LYS A 134 3.12 13.78 -1.74
CA LYS A 134 2.77 14.12 -3.13
C LYS A 134 3.76 13.54 -4.16
N TRP A 135 5.06 13.45 -3.81
CA TRP A 135 6.08 12.86 -4.67
C TRP A 135 5.88 11.35 -4.90
N LEU A 136 5.38 10.60 -3.90
CA LEU A 136 5.13 9.16 -4.02
C LEU A 136 3.94 8.90 -4.96
N ILE A 137 2.88 9.68 -4.82
CA ILE A 137 1.74 9.63 -5.75
C ILE A 137 2.22 9.92 -7.17
N GLY A 138 3.06 10.94 -7.34
CA GLY A 138 3.68 11.27 -8.63
C GLY A 138 4.51 10.13 -9.21
N LEU A 139 5.32 9.46 -8.39
CA LEU A 139 6.14 8.31 -8.79
C LEU A 139 5.27 7.15 -9.30
N HIS A 140 4.21 6.78 -8.57
CA HIS A 140 3.30 5.73 -9.03
C HIS A 140 2.53 6.15 -10.29
N CYS A 141 2.09 7.40 -10.38
CA CYS A 141 1.43 7.90 -11.60
C CYS A 141 2.36 7.83 -12.80
N ALA A 142 3.62 8.25 -12.66
CA ALA A 142 4.61 8.18 -13.73
C ALA A 142 4.87 6.72 -14.16
N ARG A 143 5.13 5.82 -13.20
CA ARG A 143 5.38 4.40 -13.46
C ARG A 143 4.17 3.76 -14.17
N GLN A 144 2.97 4.03 -13.68
CA GLN A 144 1.73 3.48 -14.21
C GLN A 144 1.20 4.26 -15.41
N GLY A 145 1.89 5.29 -15.90
CA GLY A 145 1.45 6.18 -16.98
C GLY A 145 0.07 6.79 -16.76
N TRP A 146 -0.29 7.08 -15.52
CA TRP A 146 -1.53 7.74 -15.13
C TRP A 146 -1.36 9.25 -15.10
N GLN A 147 -2.38 9.96 -15.58
CA GLN A 147 -2.50 11.41 -15.47
C GLN A 147 -3.38 11.77 -14.27
N ALA A 148 -3.34 13.04 -13.86
CA ALA A 148 -4.20 13.52 -12.77
C ALA A 148 -5.71 13.33 -13.06
N SER A 149 -6.12 13.38 -14.33
CA SER A 149 -7.49 13.08 -14.76
C SER A 149 -7.88 11.61 -14.55
N ASP A 150 -6.92 10.69 -14.67
CA ASP A 150 -7.16 9.25 -14.50
C ASP A 150 -7.50 8.88 -13.06
N LEU A 151 -6.98 9.64 -12.09
CA LEU A 151 -7.24 9.47 -10.66
C LEU A 151 -8.68 9.79 -10.25
N ARG A 152 -9.50 10.28 -11.19
CA ARG A 152 -10.95 10.45 -11.03
C ARG A 152 -11.72 9.14 -11.26
N ARG A 153 -11.06 8.09 -11.73
CA ARG A 153 -11.67 6.78 -11.97
C ARG A 153 -11.51 5.88 -10.73
N PRO A 154 -12.60 5.27 -10.21
CA PRO A 154 -12.56 4.44 -9.01
C PRO A 154 -11.52 3.31 -9.03
N ASN A 155 -11.40 2.61 -10.17
CA ASN A 155 -10.44 1.51 -10.34
C ASN A 155 -8.98 1.99 -10.23
N ILE A 156 -8.65 3.17 -10.74
CA ILE A 156 -7.30 3.74 -10.66
C ILE A 156 -7.01 4.24 -9.24
N ALA A 157 -7.94 4.95 -8.62
CA ALA A 157 -7.79 5.41 -7.24
C ALA A 157 -7.62 4.24 -6.25
N TYR A 158 -8.30 3.12 -6.50
CA TYR A 158 -8.13 1.87 -5.74
C TYR A 158 -6.75 1.25 -5.95
N GLN A 159 -6.30 1.12 -7.20
CA GLN A 159 -4.97 0.58 -7.50
C GLN A 159 -3.83 1.49 -6.97
N LEU A 160 -4.06 2.80 -6.90
CA LEU A 160 -3.16 3.74 -6.23
C LEU A 160 -3.14 3.50 -4.72
N SER A 161 -4.29 3.30 -4.07
CA SER A 161 -4.36 3.13 -2.61
C SER A 161 -3.53 1.94 -2.12
N LEU A 162 -3.58 0.82 -2.88
CA LEU A 162 -2.75 -0.36 -2.61
C LEU A 162 -1.26 -0.03 -2.74
N ARG A 163 -0.88 0.66 -3.83
CA ARG A 163 0.52 1.01 -4.12
C ARG A 163 1.13 1.99 -3.13
N VAL A 164 0.35 2.91 -2.55
CA VAL A 164 0.82 3.80 -1.48
C VAL A 164 0.68 3.17 -0.08
N GLY A 165 0.07 1.98 0.02
CA GLY A 165 -0.11 1.27 1.29
C GLY A 165 -1.10 1.94 2.25
N ALA A 166 -2.16 2.55 1.73
CA ALA A 166 -3.21 3.23 2.49
C ALA A 166 -4.61 2.72 2.11
N SER A 167 -5.63 3.08 2.90
CA SER A 167 -7.01 2.71 2.56
C SER A 167 -7.50 3.50 1.33
N TYR A 168 -8.49 2.94 0.63
CA TYR A 168 -9.14 3.60 -0.51
C TYR A 168 -9.68 4.98 -0.13
N GLU A 169 -10.35 5.07 1.02
CA GLU A 169 -10.93 6.32 1.50
C GLU A 169 -9.85 7.36 1.85
N ALA A 170 -8.82 6.97 2.60
CA ALA A 170 -7.72 7.88 2.97
C ALA A 170 -7.00 8.41 1.73
N THR A 171 -6.83 7.55 0.71
CA THR A 171 -6.23 7.95 -0.57
C THR A 171 -7.11 8.99 -1.28
N CYS A 172 -8.42 8.76 -1.40
CA CYS A 172 -9.34 9.71 -2.05
C CYS A 172 -9.36 11.07 -1.35
N ARG A 173 -9.38 11.09 -0.01
CA ARG A 173 -9.30 12.32 0.79
C ARG A 173 -7.96 13.04 0.59
N THR A 174 -6.87 12.30 0.50
CA THR A 174 -5.52 12.84 0.26
C THR A 174 -5.39 13.48 -1.12
N LEU A 175 -6.02 12.90 -2.15
CA LEU A 175 -6.05 13.49 -3.48
C LEU A 175 -6.74 14.86 -3.49
N VAL A 176 -7.78 15.06 -2.68
CA VAL A 176 -8.41 16.39 -2.48
C VAL A 176 -7.47 17.33 -1.74
N ARG A 177 -6.84 16.87 -0.65
CA ARG A 177 -5.89 17.68 0.14
C ARG A 177 -4.75 18.25 -0.73
N TYR A 178 -4.27 17.49 -1.71
CA TYR A 178 -3.23 17.96 -2.64
C TYR A 178 -3.76 18.71 -3.87
N GLY A 179 -5.07 18.92 -3.98
CA GLY A 179 -5.70 19.61 -5.11
C GLY A 179 -5.64 18.82 -6.43
N ILE A 180 -5.43 17.51 -6.37
CA ILE A 180 -5.35 16.63 -7.55
C ILE A 180 -6.77 16.37 -8.09
N ILE A 181 -7.73 16.18 -7.20
CA ILE A 181 -9.15 16.07 -7.52
C ILE A 181 -9.97 17.08 -6.71
N ARG A 182 -11.20 17.35 -7.17
CA ARG A 182 -12.15 18.22 -6.46
C ARG A 182 -12.94 17.42 -5.41
N PRO A 183 -13.45 18.06 -4.34
CA PRO A 183 -14.29 17.38 -3.34
C PRO A 183 -15.53 16.66 -3.92
N ALA A 184 -16.10 17.18 -5.00
CA ALA A 184 -17.21 16.52 -5.71
C ALA A 184 -16.82 15.15 -6.25
N ILE A 185 -15.66 15.07 -6.93
CA ILE A 185 -15.12 13.81 -7.47
C ILE A 185 -14.81 12.82 -6.35
N MET A 186 -14.28 13.30 -5.21
CA MET A 186 -14.05 12.42 -4.06
C MET A 186 -15.34 11.76 -3.58
N ARG A 187 -16.47 12.48 -3.53
CA ARG A 187 -17.76 11.90 -3.15
C ARG A 187 -18.19 10.82 -4.15
N GLU A 188 -18.08 11.10 -5.45
CA GLU A 188 -18.37 10.12 -6.52
C GLU A 188 -17.48 8.87 -6.44
N LEU A 189 -16.20 9.03 -6.10
CA LEU A 189 -15.29 7.91 -5.87
C LEU A 189 -15.75 7.05 -4.68
N LEU A 190 -16.09 7.69 -3.56
CA LEU A 190 -16.50 7.00 -2.33
C LEU A 190 -17.88 6.33 -2.41
N ASP A 191 -18.72 6.72 -3.37
CA ASP A 191 -19.95 5.99 -3.70
C ASP A 191 -19.64 4.58 -4.25
N THR A 192 -18.47 4.39 -4.85
CA THR A 192 -18.01 3.08 -5.34
C THR A 192 -17.34 2.29 -4.22
N GLN A 193 -18.00 1.23 -3.76
CA GLN A 193 -17.48 0.39 -2.70
C GLN A 193 -16.27 -0.43 -3.18
N PRO A 194 -15.17 -0.55 -2.39
CA PRO A 194 -14.00 -1.35 -2.80
C PRO A 194 -14.34 -2.78 -3.22
N ARG A 195 -15.39 -3.37 -2.63
CA ARG A 195 -15.88 -4.70 -3.02
C ARG A 195 -16.30 -4.78 -4.49
N SER A 196 -16.98 -3.76 -5.05
CA SER A 196 -17.39 -3.80 -6.46
C SER A 196 -16.16 -3.77 -7.37
N LEU A 197 -15.16 -2.96 -7.02
CA LEU A 197 -13.88 -2.89 -7.75
C LEU A 197 -13.14 -4.23 -7.75
N LYS A 198 -13.13 -4.92 -6.60
CA LYS A 198 -12.56 -6.27 -6.48
C LYS A 198 -13.33 -7.27 -7.34
N VAL A 199 -14.67 -7.22 -7.35
CA VAL A 199 -15.50 -8.09 -8.21
C VAL A 199 -15.22 -7.83 -9.69
N ASP A 200 -15.14 -6.57 -10.11
CA ASP A 200 -14.85 -6.19 -11.50
C ASP A 200 -13.47 -6.67 -11.96
N LEU A 201 -12.48 -6.65 -11.06
CA LEU A 201 -11.14 -7.19 -11.29
C LEU A 201 -11.12 -8.71 -11.33
N LEU A 202 -11.97 -9.41 -10.57
CA LEU A 202 -11.97 -10.88 -10.54
C LEU A 202 -12.90 -11.51 -11.61
N LYS A 203 -13.69 -10.70 -12.32
CA LYS A 203 -14.63 -11.14 -13.38
C LYS A 203 -15.58 -12.20 -12.88
N ASP A 204 -15.48 -13.47 -13.30
CA ASP A 204 -16.35 -14.54 -12.80
C ASP A 204 -15.71 -15.36 -11.68
N TYR A 205 -14.45 -15.09 -11.33
CA TYR A 205 -13.82 -15.74 -10.17
C TYR A 205 -14.44 -15.18 -8.88
N ARG A 206 -14.75 -16.06 -7.94
CA ARG A 206 -15.37 -15.73 -6.66
C ARG A 206 -14.50 -16.31 -5.55
N PRO A 207 -13.73 -15.47 -4.82
CA PRO A 207 -13.01 -15.94 -3.64
C PRO A 207 -13.98 -16.24 -2.50
N GLU A 208 -13.51 -16.98 -1.50
CA GLU A 208 -14.29 -17.30 -0.29
C GLU A 208 -14.83 -16.03 0.40
N ASN A 209 -14.01 -14.97 0.41
CA ASN A 209 -14.39 -13.65 0.90
C ASN A 209 -13.57 -12.54 0.20
N TYR A 210 -14.00 -11.29 0.35
CA TYR A 210 -13.38 -10.11 -0.28
C TYR A 210 -12.58 -9.24 0.72
N ARG A 211 -12.10 -9.84 1.82
CA ARG A 211 -11.34 -9.11 2.85
C ARG A 211 -9.94 -8.74 2.37
N GLY A 212 -9.28 -9.64 1.65
CA GLY A 212 -7.99 -9.36 1.00
C GLY A 212 -8.14 -8.41 -0.19
N ASP A 213 -7.05 -7.74 -0.55
CA ASP A 213 -7.00 -6.81 -1.66
C ASP A 213 -6.79 -7.51 -3.00
N VAL A 214 -7.17 -6.84 -4.09
CA VAL A 214 -7.02 -7.37 -5.45
C VAL A 214 -6.11 -6.44 -6.22
N TRP A 215 -4.91 -6.90 -6.50
CA TRP A 215 -3.88 -6.18 -7.23
C TRP A 215 -4.05 -6.41 -8.72
N LEU A 216 -4.07 -5.33 -9.51
CA LEU A 216 -3.91 -5.42 -10.96
C LEU A 216 -2.45 -5.14 -11.28
N LEU A 217 -1.75 -6.17 -11.77
CA LEU A 217 -0.35 -6.12 -12.14
C LEU A 217 -0.21 -6.14 -13.66
N THR A 218 0.66 -5.28 -14.17
CA THR A 218 1.02 -5.19 -15.58
C THR A 218 2.54 -5.15 -15.71
N GLU A 219 3.06 -5.07 -16.92
CA GLU A 219 4.49 -4.87 -17.20
C GLU A 219 5.03 -3.57 -16.57
N ARG A 220 4.15 -2.60 -16.25
CA ARG A 220 4.52 -1.36 -15.56
C ARG A 220 4.92 -1.59 -14.09
N ASP A 221 4.64 -2.75 -13.54
CA ASP A 221 5.03 -3.14 -12.18
C ASP A 221 6.41 -3.81 -12.14
N GLU A 222 7.11 -3.94 -13.28
CA GLU A 222 8.48 -4.46 -13.33
C GLU A 222 9.42 -3.75 -12.34
N GLY A 223 10.18 -4.55 -11.59
CA GLY A 223 11.14 -4.07 -10.60
C GLY A 223 10.51 -3.28 -9.45
N THR A 224 9.21 -3.43 -9.20
CA THR A 224 8.57 -2.86 -8.01
C THR A 224 8.66 -3.81 -6.83
N ARG A 225 8.53 -3.24 -5.64
CA ARG A 225 8.16 -3.95 -4.43
C ARG A 225 6.65 -3.83 -4.15
N LEU A 226 6.03 -4.92 -3.71
CA LEU A 226 4.65 -4.96 -3.21
C LEU A 226 4.65 -5.39 -1.74
N ASP A 227 3.97 -4.63 -0.89
CA ASP A 227 3.70 -5.04 0.48
C ASP A 227 2.20 -5.30 0.63
N GLY A 228 1.84 -6.53 0.99
CA GLY A 228 0.46 -7.00 1.01
C GLY A 228 0.21 -8.09 2.04
N SER A 229 -0.85 -8.85 1.83
CA SER A 229 -1.30 -9.93 2.69
C SER A 229 -1.38 -11.25 1.94
N ARG A 230 -1.21 -12.38 2.65
CA ARG A 230 -1.55 -13.72 2.15
C ARG A 230 -3.00 -13.88 1.69
N ASN A 231 -3.89 -12.96 2.07
CA ASN A 231 -5.29 -13.02 1.65
C ASN A 231 -5.54 -12.27 0.34
N ASP A 232 -4.53 -11.58 -0.19
CA ASP A 232 -4.65 -10.79 -1.42
C ASP A 232 -4.67 -11.68 -2.65
N LEU A 233 -5.25 -11.17 -3.73
CA LEU A 233 -5.25 -11.78 -5.04
C LEU A 233 -4.53 -10.90 -6.04
N PHE A 234 -3.84 -11.53 -6.98
CA PHE A 234 -3.02 -10.86 -7.98
C PHE A 234 -3.56 -11.19 -9.37
N VAL A 235 -4.06 -10.17 -10.05
CA VAL A 235 -4.51 -10.25 -11.43
C VAL A 235 -3.39 -9.71 -12.31
N LEU A 236 -2.64 -10.61 -12.92
CA LEU A 236 -1.63 -10.28 -13.92
C LEU A 236 -2.34 -10.11 -15.26
N ARG A 237 -2.25 -8.91 -15.85
CA ARG A 237 -2.80 -8.59 -17.17
C ARG A 237 -1.64 -8.19 -18.08
N LEU A 238 -1.08 -9.16 -18.78
CA LEU A 238 0.16 -9.04 -19.54
C LEU A 238 -0.10 -9.20 -21.04
N GLN A 239 0.53 -8.37 -21.86
CA GLN A 239 0.60 -8.57 -23.30
C GLN A 239 1.36 -9.88 -23.58
N GLU A 240 0.81 -10.69 -24.47
CA GLU A 240 1.38 -11.97 -24.89
C GLU A 240 1.48 -11.98 -26.42
N ASN A 241 2.70 -12.18 -26.92
CA ASN A 241 3.06 -12.24 -28.33
C ASN A 241 2.82 -13.65 -28.90
N SER A 242 1.59 -14.15 -28.70
CA SER A 242 1.19 -15.51 -29.02
C SER A 242 1.36 -15.83 -30.51
N GLY A 243 1.15 -14.85 -31.40
CA GLY A 243 1.39 -15.00 -32.85
C GLY A 243 2.83 -15.35 -33.23
N GLY A 244 3.81 -14.93 -32.39
CA GLY A 244 5.21 -15.28 -32.53
C GLY A 244 5.64 -16.55 -31.78
N GLY A 245 4.69 -17.25 -31.13
CA GLY A 245 4.95 -18.43 -30.30
C GLY A 245 5.45 -18.13 -28.89
N TYR A 246 5.44 -16.87 -28.48
CA TYR A 246 5.87 -16.45 -27.14
C TYR A 246 4.71 -16.55 -26.16
N LEU A 247 4.95 -17.22 -25.03
CA LEU A 247 3.99 -17.44 -23.97
C LEU A 247 4.61 -17.09 -22.62
N TRP A 248 3.81 -16.54 -21.72
CA TRP A 248 4.23 -16.35 -20.33
C TRP A 248 4.34 -17.70 -19.61
N ASP A 249 5.45 -17.91 -18.93
CA ASP A 249 5.71 -19.11 -18.17
C ASP A 249 5.07 -19.05 -16.78
N LEU A 250 3.94 -19.74 -16.60
CA LEU A 250 3.23 -19.78 -15.33
C LEU A 250 3.82 -20.78 -14.33
N ASP A 251 4.69 -21.69 -14.77
CA ASP A 251 5.40 -22.58 -13.84
C ASP A 251 6.34 -21.75 -12.95
N GLN A 252 6.86 -20.63 -13.46
CA GLN A 252 7.65 -19.68 -12.66
C GLN A 252 6.82 -18.93 -11.64
N LEU A 253 5.55 -18.61 -11.96
CA LEU A 253 4.62 -18.02 -11.01
C LEU A 253 4.29 -19.00 -9.87
N ILE A 254 4.04 -20.27 -10.21
CA ILE A 254 3.83 -21.35 -9.23
C ILE A 254 5.08 -21.57 -8.38
N ALA A 255 6.26 -21.64 -9.00
CA ALA A 255 7.54 -21.75 -8.28
C ALA A 255 7.82 -20.54 -7.37
N SER A 256 7.19 -19.39 -7.61
CA SER A 256 7.24 -18.21 -6.74
C SER A 256 6.25 -18.29 -5.55
N GLY A 257 5.55 -19.42 -5.37
CA GLY A 257 4.61 -19.69 -4.29
C GLY A 257 3.21 -19.10 -4.50
N PHE A 258 2.75 -19.07 -5.75
CA PHE A 258 1.39 -18.64 -6.12
C PHE A 258 0.62 -19.77 -6.81
N ALA A 259 -0.58 -20.04 -6.34
CA ALA A 259 -1.53 -20.88 -7.05
C ALA A 259 -2.23 -20.07 -8.16
N VAL A 260 -2.23 -20.59 -9.39
CA VAL A 260 -3.04 -20.03 -10.49
C VAL A 260 -4.48 -20.49 -10.33
N VAL A 261 -5.38 -19.56 -10.01
CA VAL A 261 -6.80 -19.84 -9.81
C VAL A 261 -7.66 -19.55 -11.04
N ARG A 262 -7.12 -18.80 -12.02
CA ARG A 262 -7.75 -18.53 -13.32
C ARG A 262 -6.68 -18.13 -14.35
N ASP A 263 -6.81 -18.60 -15.59
CA ASP A 263 -5.96 -18.22 -16.73
C ASP A 263 -6.85 -18.04 -17.97
N GLU A 264 -6.83 -16.84 -18.55
CA GLU A 264 -7.64 -16.45 -19.70
C GLU A 264 -6.83 -15.63 -20.70
N ARG A 265 -7.32 -15.57 -21.94
CA ARG A 265 -6.78 -14.68 -22.97
C ARG A 265 -7.88 -13.72 -23.43
N GLU A 266 -7.62 -12.42 -23.30
CA GLU A 266 -8.44 -11.34 -23.83
C GLU A 266 -7.90 -10.95 -25.22
N ALA A 267 -8.78 -10.72 -26.19
CA ALA A 267 -8.40 -10.11 -27.46
C ALA A 267 -8.03 -8.63 -27.25
N PHE A 268 -6.91 -8.18 -27.82
CA PHE A 268 -6.46 -6.78 -27.71
C PHE A 268 -7.31 -5.84 -28.58
N GLU A 269 -7.73 -6.30 -29.77
CA GLU A 269 -8.77 -5.71 -30.63
C GLU A 269 -9.45 -6.84 -31.43
N ALA A 270 -10.77 -6.77 -31.62
CA ALA A 270 -11.57 -7.86 -32.19
C ALA A 270 -11.29 -8.14 -33.68
N ASP A 271 -10.62 -7.21 -34.39
CA ASP A 271 -10.58 -7.20 -35.86
C ASP A 271 -9.20 -7.51 -36.49
N ALA A 272 -8.17 -7.85 -35.68
CA ALA A 272 -6.82 -8.17 -36.20
C ALA A 272 -6.43 -9.64 -35.93
N ILE A 273 -6.41 -10.47 -36.98
CA ILE A 273 -5.88 -11.84 -36.92
C ILE A 273 -4.37 -11.80 -36.69
N GLY A 274 -3.89 -12.39 -35.59
CA GLY A 274 -2.46 -12.48 -35.28
C GLY A 274 -1.87 -11.29 -34.50
N GLY A 275 -2.71 -10.36 -34.02
CA GLY A 275 -2.28 -9.27 -33.14
C GLY A 275 -1.85 -9.76 -31.74
N PRO A 276 -1.19 -8.89 -30.94
CA PRO A 276 -0.87 -9.21 -29.55
C PRO A 276 -2.16 -9.55 -28.80
N THR A 277 -2.12 -10.58 -27.96
CA THR A 277 -3.24 -10.90 -27.06
C THR A 277 -2.89 -10.43 -25.65
N VAL A 278 -3.88 -10.36 -24.76
CA VAL A 278 -3.62 -10.10 -23.35
C VAL A 278 -3.89 -11.36 -22.57
N ARG A 279 -2.87 -11.90 -21.93
CA ARG A 279 -3.05 -12.98 -20.97
C ARG A 279 -3.43 -12.39 -19.62
N ARG A 280 -4.53 -12.90 -19.08
CA ARG A 280 -5.08 -12.52 -17.78
C ARG A 280 -4.99 -13.72 -16.85
N VAL A 281 -4.13 -13.62 -15.85
CA VAL A 281 -3.94 -14.68 -14.84
C VAL A 281 -4.35 -14.14 -13.49
N THR A 282 -5.23 -14.86 -12.78
CA THR A 282 -5.50 -14.60 -11.37
C THR A 282 -4.72 -15.60 -10.53
N ALA A 283 -3.95 -15.08 -9.60
CA ALA A 283 -3.07 -15.84 -8.73
C ALA A 283 -3.35 -15.53 -7.26
N ALA A 284 -3.24 -16.55 -6.42
CA ALA A 284 -3.38 -16.45 -4.97
C ALA A 284 -2.08 -16.95 -4.31
N PRO A 285 -1.51 -16.24 -3.33
CA PRO A 285 -0.38 -16.75 -2.58
C PRO A 285 -0.80 -17.97 -1.75
N GLU A 286 0.06 -18.99 -1.68
CA GLU A 286 -0.25 -20.21 -0.93
C GLU A 286 -0.08 -20.01 0.58
N GLU A 287 0.93 -19.22 0.98
CA GLU A 287 1.27 -18.96 2.37
C GLU A 287 1.65 -17.48 2.61
N ALA A 288 1.77 -17.10 3.88
CA ALA A 288 2.36 -15.82 4.25
C ALA A 288 3.88 -15.88 4.05
N GLN A 289 4.36 -15.22 3.01
CA GLN A 289 5.78 -15.28 2.65
C GLN A 289 6.33 -13.95 2.12
N ARG A 290 7.66 -13.89 2.08
CA ARG A 290 8.44 -12.90 1.35
C ARG A 290 9.15 -13.60 0.20
N GLY A 291 9.30 -12.91 -0.91
CA GLY A 291 9.99 -13.50 -2.04
C GLY A 291 9.99 -12.61 -3.26
N ARG A 292 10.36 -13.22 -4.37
CA ARG A 292 10.39 -12.62 -5.70
C ARG A 292 9.46 -13.40 -6.59
N MET A 293 8.50 -12.72 -7.19
CA MET A 293 7.69 -13.23 -8.28
C MET A 293 8.44 -12.96 -9.58
N SER A 294 8.73 -14.00 -10.35
CA SER A 294 9.37 -13.87 -11.66
C SER A 294 8.58 -14.61 -12.72
N LEU A 295 8.35 -13.98 -13.86
CA LEU A 295 7.80 -14.59 -15.05
C LEU A 295 8.63 -14.18 -16.26
N SER A 296 8.72 -15.08 -17.24
CA SER A 296 9.37 -14.82 -18.52
C SER A 296 8.44 -15.19 -19.65
N GLU A 297 8.39 -14.33 -20.65
CA GLU A 297 7.72 -14.59 -21.91
C GLU A 297 8.74 -15.25 -22.86
N ARG A 298 8.51 -16.52 -23.19
CA ARG A 298 9.45 -17.33 -23.98
C ARG A 298 8.74 -18.30 -24.90
N ARG A 299 9.47 -18.82 -25.88
CA ARG A 299 8.99 -19.94 -26.71
C ARG A 299 9.22 -21.24 -25.95
N PRO A 300 8.20 -22.10 -25.77
CA PRO A 300 8.36 -23.37 -25.05
C PRO A 300 9.46 -24.27 -25.63
N TRP A 301 9.71 -24.20 -26.94
CA TRP A 301 10.76 -24.96 -27.64
C TRP A 301 12.12 -24.26 -27.71
N GLN A 302 12.25 -23.02 -27.21
CA GLN A 302 13.50 -22.26 -27.10
C GLN A 302 13.60 -21.59 -25.72
N PRO A 303 13.69 -22.37 -24.63
CA PRO A 303 13.49 -21.89 -23.26
C PRO A 303 14.56 -20.92 -22.75
N THR A 304 15.70 -20.80 -23.45
CA THR A 304 16.82 -19.92 -23.10
C THR A 304 16.70 -18.50 -23.65
N MET A 305 15.79 -18.25 -24.59
CA MET A 305 15.59 -16.94 -25.20
C MET A 305 14.32 -16.29 -24.65
N THR A 306 14.51 -15.34 -23.73
CA THR A 306 13.43 -14.53 -23.15
C THR A 306 13.11 -13.35 -24.06
N HIS A 307 11.82 -13.13 -24.33
CA HIS A 307 11.33 -11.97 -25.06
C HIS A 307 11.04 -10.79 -24.13
N ALA A 308 10.36 -11.06 -23.02
CA ALA A 308 10.04 -10.11 -21.96
C ALA A 308 10.07 -10.80 -20.59
N SER A 309 10.21 -10.03 -19.50
CA SER A 309 10.17 -10.55 -18.14
C SER A 309 9.36 -9.63 -17.23
N LEU A 310 8.77 -10.23 -16.20
CA LEU A 310 8.15 -9.53 -15.08
C LEU A 310 8.76 -10.04 -13.78
N THR A 311 9.40 -9.16 -13.00
CA THR A 311 10.03 -9.42 -11.71
C THR A 311 9.51 -8.45 -10.67
N ILE A 312 8.93 -8.97 -9.60
CA ILE A 312 8.34 -8.18 -8.51
C ILE A 312 8.81 -8.74 -7.17
N GLU A 313 9.41 -7.90 -6.34
CA GLU A 313 9.69 -8.25 -4.95
C GLU A 313 8.39 -8.12 -4.13
N PHE A 314 8.14 -9.03 -3.19
CA PHE A 314 6.94 -8.96 -2.36
C PHE A 314 7.17 -9.31 -0.89
N ASP A 315 6.33 -8.73 -0.04
CA ASP A 315 6.17 -9.09 1.37
C ASP A 315 4.68 -9.25 1.70
N LEU A 316 4.21 -10.51 1.70
CA LEU A 316 2.80 -10.88 1.93
C LEU A 316 2.55 -11.33 3.37
N THR A 317 3.46 -11.03 4.29
CA THR A 317 3.39 -11.46 5.70
C THR A 317 2.38 -10.67 6.52
N GLY A 318 1.64 -9.74 5.90
CA GLY A 318 0.65 -8.92 6.58
C GLY A 318 -0.76 -9.49 6.70
N PRO A 319 -1.63 -8.83 7.49
CA PRO A 319 -1.32 -7.73 8.43
C PRO A 319 -0.37 -8.16 9.56
N GLU A 320 0.19 -7.20 10.31
CA GLU A 320 1.04 -7.55 11.45
C GLU A 320 0.29 -8.41 12.46
N GLN A 321 1.01 -9.39 13.00
CA GLN A 321 0.55 -10.27 14.07
C GLN A 321 1.12 -9.79 15.41
N GLU A 322 0.66 -10.41 16.50
CA GLU A 322 1.14 -10.09 17.84
C GLU A 322 2.66 -10.27 17.97
N GLY A 323 3.30 -9.34 18.67
CA GLY A 323 4.74 -9.31 18.89
C GLY A 323 5.44 -8.23 18.06
N LEU A 324 6.55 -8.61 17.45
CA LEU A 324 7.44 -7.70 16.72
C LEU A 324 6.94 -7.43 15.30
N SER A 325 7.11 -6.19 14.84
CA SER A 325 6.77 -5.81 13.47
C SER A 325 7.58 -6.61 12.44
N ARG A 326 7.09 -6.73 11.20
CA ARG A 326 7.87 -7.33 10.10
C ARG A 326 9.25 -6.69 9.97
N ALA A 327 9.38 -5.38 10.14
CA ALA A 327 10.66 -4.69 10.01
C ALA A 327 11.68 -5.15 11.05
N GLU A 328 11.24 -5.23 12.31
CA GLU A 328 12.07 -5.70 13.42
C GLU A 328 12.48 -7.17 13.23
N ARG A 329 11.53 -8.03 12.83
CA ARG A 329 11.80 -9.45 12.57
C ARG A 329 12.83 -9.62 11.45
N ARG A 330 12.78 -8.81 10.39
CA ARG A 330 13.77 -8.85 9.31
C ARG A 330 15.16 -8.54 9.83
N HIS A 331 15.32 -7.49 10.62
CA HIS A 331 16.61 -7.11 11.17
C HIS A 331 17.19 -8.19 12.10
N LEU A 332 16.35 -8.80 12.95
CA LEU A 332 16.79 -9.88 13.82
C LEU A 332 17.23 -11.13 13.05
N LEU A 333 16.57 -11.46 11.94
CA LEU A 333 16.92 -12.59 11.08
C LEU A 333 18.15 -12.31 10.20
N GLU A 334 18.37 -11.06 9.79
CA GLU A 334 19.55 -10.64 9.03
C GLU A 334 20.80 -10.53 9.91
N ALA A 335 20.63 -10.36 11.23
CA ALA A 335 21.71 -10.28 12.21
C ALA A 335 22.11 -11.65 12.82
N ALA A 336 21.36 -12.73 12.50
CA ALA A 336 21.58 -14.09 13.00
C ALA A 336 22.30 -14.96 11.95
#